data_AF-A0A9X3EUH4-F1
#
_entry.id   AF-A0A9X3EUH4-F1
#
_cell.length_a   1.000
_cell.length_b   1.000
_cell.length_c   1.000
_cell.angle_alpha   90.00
_cell.angle_beta   90.00
_cell.angle_gamma   90.00
#
_symmetry.space_group_name_H-M   'P 1'
#
loop_
_entity.id
_entity.type
_entity.pdbx_description
1 polymer ?
#
loop_
_entity_poly.entity_id
_entity_poly.type
_entity_poly.pdbx_seq_one_letter_code
_entity_poly.pdbx_strand_id
1 'polypeptide(L)'
;MQPRTAFYALSLLLPACDQDDPPQEEPTIAELAACDESDMQFVPFMGPAFDENGELVAPLPLPHLVATTVGWHAPEQREALEAETAAPTMDVFTHDGLLGASFGWSDKCGSARTITLWRDDAARMKFVFGTVHSKAVKNGLKHTKGWETTHWSETAADKPPAWDDVRRRLNDVRQ
;
A
#
# COMPACT_ATOMS: atom_id res chain seq x y z
N MET A 1 19.25 68.95 48.46
CA MET A 1 17.88 68.74 48.98
C MET A 1 17.00 68.27 47.83
N GLN A 2 16.52 67.03 47.89
CA GLN A 2 15.43 66.32 47.15
C GLN A 2 15.20 66.51 45.62
N PRO A 3 14.62 65.52 44.90
CA PRO A 3 14.55 64.07 45.14
C PRO A 3 14.97 63.21 43.93
N ARG A 4 15.16 61.91 44.20
CA ARG A 4 15.37 60.82 43.25
C ARG A 4 14.04 60.44 42.60
N THR A 5 14.03 60.18 41.28
CA THR A 5 12.93 59.48 40.60
C THR A 5 13.47 58.22 39.97
N ALA A 6 13.10 57.08 40.55
CA ALA A 6 13.35 55.76 40.02
C ALA A 6 12.30 55.43 38.96
N PHE A 7 12.73 55.08 37.75
CA PHE A 7 11.88 54.41 36.78
C PHE A 7 12.03 52.90 36.97
N TYR A 8 11.03 52.29 37.63
CA TYR A 8 10.80 50.85 37.57
C TYR A 8 10.09 50.54 36.25
N ALA A 9 10.79 49.90 35.31
CA ALA A 9 10.14 49.24 34.17
C ALA A 9 9.69 47.85 34.64
N LEU A 10 8.40 47.73 34.92
CA LEU A 10 7.72 46.50 35.31
C LEU A 10 7.33 45.70 34.05
N SER A 11 7.60 44.40 34.12
CA SER A 11 7.47 43.35 33.12
C SER A 11 6.11 43.22 32.42
N LEU A 12 6.14 42.85 31.14
CA LEU A 12 5.14 41.95 30.53
C LEU A 12 5.89 40.89 29.71
N LEU A 13 6.39 39.87 30.41
CA LEU A 13 6.73 38.58 29.80
C LEU A 13 5.39 37.87 29.55
N LEU A 14 4.92 37.89 28.30
CA LEU A 14 3.87 36.98 27.88
C LEU A 14 4.48 35.56 27.86
N PRO A 15 3.94 34.59 28.61
CA PRO A 15 4.23 33.19 28.33
C PRO A 15 3.64 32.92 26.93
N ALA A 16 4.51 32.72 25.94
CA ALA A 16 4.09 32.10 24.70
C ALA A 16 3.56 30.72 25.09
N CYS A 17 2.25 30.54 24.96
CA CYS A 17 1.60 29.26 25.12
C CYS A 17 2.25 28.29 24.12
N ASP A 18 3.01 27.35 24.67
CA ASP A 18 3.34 26.08 24.03
C ASP A 18 1.99 25.39 23.82
N GLN A 19 1.37 25.63 22.67
CA GLN A 19 0.24 24.84 22.23
C GLN A 19 0.83 23.54 21.73
N ASP A 20 1.03 22.60 22.65
CA ASP A 20 1.15 21.19 22.32
C ASP A 20 -0.13 20.84 21.55
N ASP A 21 -0.05 20.85 20.22
CA ASP A 21 -1.11 20.29 19.38
C ASP A 21 -1.33 18.85 19.86
N PRO A 22 -2.59 18.46 20.15
CA PRO A 22 -2.85 17.09 20.57
C PRO A 22 -2.33 16.13 19.50
N PRO A 23 -1.74 14.99 19.88
CA PRO A 23 -1.26 14.02 18.91
C PRO A 23 -2.36 13.71 17.89
N GLN A 24 -2.09 13.97 16.60
CA GLN A 24 -3.02 13.55 15.56
C GLN A 24 -3.10 12.02 15.58
N GLU A 25 -4.31 11.49 15.80
CA GLU A 25 -4.55 10.06 15.76
C GLU A 25 -4.32 9.54 14.34
N GLU A 26 -3.52 8.47 14.22
CA GLU A 26 -3.29 7.83 12.92
C GLU A 26 -4.60 7.20 12.43
N PRO A 27 -4.93 7.33 11.13
CA PRO A 27 -6.17 6.77 10.61
C PRO A 27 -6.15 5.24 10.68
N THR A 28 -7.30 4.65 11.01
CA THR A 28 -7.49 3.20 10.97
C THR A 28 -7.48 2.68 9.53
N ILE A 29 -7.22 1.38 9.35
CA ILE A 29 -7.33 0.73 8.02
C ILE A 29 -8.74 0.88 7.43
N ALA A 30 -9.78 0.85 8.27
CA ALA A 30 -11.15 1.05 7.80
C ALA A 30 -11.39 2.45 7.24
N GLU A 31 -10.84 3.49 7.88
CA GLU A 31 -10.92 4.87 7.39
C GLU A 31 -10.12 5.08 6.11
N LEU A 32 -8.92 4.49 6.02
CA LEU A 32 -8.11 4.51 4.79
C LEU A 32 -8.82 3.80 3.62
N ALA A 33 -9.43 2.65 3.89
CA ALA A 33 -10.14 1.86 2.89
C ALA A 33 -11.49 2.48 2.45
N ALA A 34 -12.05 3.40 3.23
CA ALA A 34 -13.28 4.10 2.90
C ALA A 34 -13.08 5.24 1.87
N CYS A 35 -11.83 5.56 1.51
CA CYS A 35 -11.54 6.58 0.51
C CYS A 35 -12.10 6.20 -0.88
N ASP A 36 -12.71 7.17 -1.56
CA ASP A 36 -13.22 6.99 -2.93
C ASP A 36 -12.08 7.06 -3.95
N GLU A 37 -11.60 5.89 -4.34
CA GLU A 37 -10.56 5.65 -5.36
C GLU A 37 -11.10 5.76 -6.80
N SER A 38 -11.93 6.76 -7.09
CA SER A 38 -12.51 7.00 -8.42
C SER A 38 -11.46 7.39 -9.48
N ASP A 39 -10.27 7.80 -9.08
CA ASP A 39 -9.11 8.10 -9.92
C ASP A 39 -8.16 6.91 -10.09
N MET A 40 -8.53 5.73 -9.61
CA MET A 40 -7.66 4.55 -9.64
C MET A 40 -7.21 4.23 -11.06
N GLN A 41 -5.90 4.12 -11.22
CA GLN A 41 -5.23 3.70 -12.44
C GLN A 41 -4.74 2.26 -12.28
N PHE A 42 -4.78 1.49 -13.35
CA PHE A 42 -4.34 0.09 -13.34
C PHE A 42 -3.42 -0.21 -14.51
N VAL A 43 -2.39 -1.01 -14.23
CA VAL A 43 -1.58 -1.67 -15.25
C VAL A 43 -2.27 -2.98 -15.62
N PRO A 44 -2.45 -3.30 -16.91
CA PRO A 44 -2.90 -4.62 -17.33
C PRO A 44 -2.07 -5.74 -16.71
N PHE A 45 -2.63 -6.96 -16.66
CA PHE A 45 -1.87 -8.09 -16.17
C PHE A 45 -0.63 -8.34 -17.03
N MET A 46 0.48 -8.66 -16.38
CA MET A 46 1.72 -9.07 -17.01
C MET A 46 2.18 -10.39 -16.40
N GLY A 47 2.99 -11.16 -17.13
CA GLY A 47 3.62 -12.38 -16.63
C GLY A 47 3.38 -13.59 -17.53
N PRO A 48 3.81 -14.79 -17.09
CA PRO A 48 3.86 -15.98 -17.95
C PRO A 48 2.52 -16.43 -18.57
N ALA A 49 1.39 -16.09 -17.97
CA ALA A 49 0.06 -16.44 -18.47
C ALA A 49 -0.58 -15.35 -19.37
N PHE A 50 0.10 -14.22 -19.58
CA PHE A 50 -0.45 -13.04 -20.26
C PHE A 50 0.38 -12.63 -21.48
N ASP A 51 -0.27 -12.08 -22.50
CA ASP A 51 0.38 -11.51 -23.67
C ASP A 51 0.78 -10.03 -23.46
N GLU A 52 1.29 -9.39 -24.52
CA GLU A 52 1.72 -7.98 -24.47
C GLU A 52 0.58 -6.97 -24.28
N ASN A 53 -0.67 -7.38 -24.52
CA ASN A 53 -1.86 -6.56 -24.30
C ASN A 53 -2.49 -6.79 -22.92
N GLY A 54 -1.94 -7.74 -22.15
CA GLY A 54 -2.45 -8.16 -20.85
C GLY A 54 -3.62 -9.12 -20.92
N GLU A 55 -3.80 -9.79 -22.07
CA GLU A 55 -4.80 -10.83 -22.27
C GLU A 55 -4.23 -12.21 -21.95
N LEU A 56 -5.08 -13.13 -21.49
CA LEU A 56 -4.66 -14.51 -21.22
C LEU A 56 -4.27 -15.24 -22.52
N VAL A 57 -3.07 -15.84 -22.54
CA VAL A 57 -2.65 -16.71 -23.66
C VAL A 57 -3.33 -18.08 -23.61
N ALA A 58 -3.80 -18.49 -22.43
CA ALA A 58 -4.57 -19.69 -22.16
C ALA A 58 -5.35 -19.52 -20.84
N PRO A 59 -6.41 -20.32 -20.60
CA PRO A 59 -7.08 -20.34 -19.29
C PRO A 59 -6.09 -20.60 -18.14
N LEU A 60 -6.29 -19.92 -17.01
CA LEU A 60 -5.46 -20.14 -15.82
C LEU A 60 -5.64 -21.58 -15.30
N PRO A 61 -4.58 -22.22 -14.80
CA PRO A 61 -4.69 -23.53 -14.18
C PRO A 61 -5.60 -23.47 -12.95
N LEU A 62 -6.30 -24.58 -12.69
CA LEU A 62 -7.11 -24.77 -11.49
C LEU A 62 -6.58 -25.95 -10.66
N PRO A 63 -6.45 -25.80 -9.33
CA PRO A 63 -6.54 -24.53 -8.61
C PRO A 63 -5.33 -23.63 -8.92
N HIS A 64 -5.52 -22.32 -8.75
CA HIS A 64 -4.41 -21.36 -8.59
C HIS A 64 -4.64 -20.51 -7.34
N LEU A 65 -3.64 -19.74 -6.95
CA LEU A 65 -3.71 -18.84 -5.81
C LEU A 65 -3.78 -17.40 -6.31
N VAL A 66 -4.71 -16.63 -5.75
CA VAL A 66 -4.74 -15.17 -5.90
C VAL A 66 -4.28 -14.56 -4.58
N ALA A 67 -3.38 -13.58 -4.66
CA ALA A 67 -3.01 -12.75 -3.53
C ALA A 67 -3.16 -11.27 -3.89
N THR A 68 -3.68 -10.49 -2.96
CA THR A 68 -3.83 -9.04 -3.11
C THR A 68 -3.29 -8.32 -1.90
N THR A 69 -2.75 -7.14 -2.14
CA THR A 69 -2.29 -6.22 -1.09
C THR A 69 -2.70 -4.81 -1.47
N VAL A 70 -3.09 -4.00 -0.49
CA VAL A 70 -3.18 -2.55 -0.62
C VAL A 70 -2.37 -1.89 0.50
N GLY A 71 -1.67 -0.82 0.17
CA GLY A 71 -1.00 0.05 1.12
C GLY A 71 -1.40 1.50 0.88
N TRP A 72 -1.38 2.30 1.95
CA TRP A 72 -1.67 3.73 1.88
C TRP A 72 -0.47 4.53 2.37
N HIS A 73 -0.24 5.71 1.79
CA HIS A 73 0.83 6.63 2.17
C HIS A 73 0.30 8.06 2.30
N ALA A 74 1.09 8.91 2.97
CA ALA A 74 0.88 10.36 2.89
C ALA A 74 1.44 10.89 1.56
N PRO A 75 0.90 11.98 0.98
CA PRO A 75 1.39 12.53 -0.29
C PRO A 75 2.91 12.77 -0.33
N GLU A 76 3.47 13.28 0.76
CA GLU A 76 4.91 13.54 0.92
C GLU A 76 5.78 12.28 1.00
N GLN A 77 5.18 11.11 1.25
CA GLN A 77 5.90 9.82 1.34
C GLN A 77 5.90 9.05 0.00
N ARG A 78 5.22 9.55 -1.04
CA ARG A 78 5.05 8.82 -2.31
C ARG A 78 6.39 8.36 -2.91
N GLU A 79 7.33 9.29 -3.11
CA GLU A 79 8.63 9.00 -3.73
C GLU A 79 9.47 8.04 -2.87
N ALA A 80 9.40 8.17 -1.54
CA ALA A 80 10.11 7.28 -0.63
C ALA A 80 9.54 5.86 -0.67
N LEU A 81 8.21 5.72 -0.70
CA LEU A 81 7.56 4.42 -0.83
C LEU A 81 7.85 3.78 -2.20
N GLU A 82 7.82 4.56 -3.27
CA GLU A 82 8.16 4.09 -4.63
C GLU A 82 9.60 3.57 -4.68
N ALA A 83 10.56 4.28 -4.07
CA ALA A 83 11.95 3.84 -4.02
C ALA A 83 12.14 2.48 -3.32
N GLU A 84 11.34 2.19 -2.29
CA GLU A 84 11.39 0.90 -1.59
C GLU A 84 10.62 -0.22 -2.31
N THR A 85 9.58 0.13 -3.09
CA THR A 85 8.67 -0.84 -3.73
C THR A 85 8.97 -1.12 -5.20
N ALA A 86 9.80 -0.31 -5.86
CA ALA A 86 10.21 -0.54 -7.26
C ALA A 86 10.92 -1.89 -7.44
N ALA A 87 11.83 -2.24 -6.54
CA ALA A 87 12.58 -3.50 -6.61
C ALA A 87 11.67 -4.75 -6.51
N PRO A 88 10.81 -4.93 -5.47
CA PRO A 88 9.93 -6.10 -5.41
C PRO A 88 8.89 -6.14 -6.54
N THR A 89 8.47 -4.98 -7.05
CA THR A 89 7.55 -4.89 -8.21
C THR A 89 8.16 -5.53 -9.46
N MET A 90 9.46 -5.35 -9.68
CA MET A 90 10.16 -6.01 -10.80
C MET A 90 10.57 -7.45 -10.46
N ASP A 91 11.01 -7.68 -9.21
CA ASP A 91 11.48 -8.98 -8.75
C ASP A 91 10.40 -10.06 -8.87
N VAL A 92 9.13 -9.73 -8.60
CA VAL A 92 8.01 -10.69 -8.63
C VAL A 92 7.97 -11.52 -9.92
N PHE A 93 8.28 -10.88 -11.07
CA PHE A 93 8.27 -11.51 -12.40
C PHE A 93 9.37 -12.55 -12.62
N THR A 94 10.34 -12.63 -11.71
CA THR A 94 11.45 -13.59 -11.76
C THR A 94 11.18 -14.87 -10.98
N HIS A 95 10.09 -14.93 -10.21
CA HIS A 95 9.80 -16.08 -9.33
C HIS A 95 9.09 -17.22 -10.05
N ASP A 96 9.64 -18.43 -9.89
CA ASP A 96 8.96 -19.66 -10.34
C ASP A 96 7.58 -19.78 -9.69
N GLY A 97 6.59 -20.09 -10.53
CA GLY A 97 5.21 -20.27 -10.12
C GLY A 97 4.37 -18.99 -10.14
N LEU A 98 4.92 -17.83 -10.49
CA LEU A 98 4.09 -16.68 -10.87
C LEU A 98 3.35 -16.99 -12.18
N LEU A 99 2.05 -16.72 -12.21
CA LEU A 99 1.20 -16.77 -13.41
C LEU A 99 1.02 -15.37 -14.00
N GLY A 100 0.84 -14.37 -13.14
CA GLY A 100 0.89 -12.97 -13.53
C GLY A 100 0.62 -12.01 -12.38
N ALA A 101 0.81 -10.72 -12.64
CA ALA A 101 0.59 -9.65 -11.68
C ALA A 101 -0.01 -8.42 -12.36
N SER A 102 -0.82 -7.67 -11.61
CA SER A 102 -1.38 -6.38 -12.00
C SER A 102 -1.24 -5.41 -10.82
N PHE A 103 -0.97 -4.15 -11.12
CA PHE A 103 -0.72 -3.09 -10.14
C PHE A 103 -1.69 -1.95 -10.39
N GLY A 104 -2.07 -1.24 -9.33
CA GLY A 104 -2.87 -0.03 -9.45
C GLY A 104 -2.57 0.97 -8.36
N TRP A 105 -2.94 2.22 -8.59
CA TRP A 105 -2.77 3.30 -7.63
C TRP A 105 -3.83 4.38 -7.76
N SER A 106 -4.09 5.08 -6.66
CA SER A 106 -4.92 6.29 -6.59
C SER A 106 -4.09 7.40 -5.97
N ASP A 107 -3.86 8.48 -6.73
CA ASP A 107 -3.16 9.66 -6.23
C ASP A 107 -4.03 10.39 -5.19
N LYS A 108 -5.35 10.41 -5.38
CA LYS A 108 -6.32 11.02 -4.46
C LYS A 108 -6.31 10.37 -3.09
N CYS A 109 -6.28 9.03 -3.04
CA CYS A 109 -6.31 8.27 -1.78
C CYS A 109 -4.91 7.92 -1.26
N GLY A 110 -3.85 8.20 -2.03
CA GLY A 110 -2.49 7.78 -1.71
C GLY A 110 -2.39 6.27 -1.54
N SER A 111 -3.13 5.50 -2.34
CA SER A 111 -3.18 4.04 -2.23
C SER A 111 -2.46 3.37 -3.40
N ALA A 112 -1.78 2.26 -3.10
CA ALA A 112 -1.18 1.38 -4.09
C ALA A 112 -1.70 -0.04 -3.86
N ARG A 113 -2.10 -0.72 -4.94
CA ARG A 113 -2.74 -2.03 -4.92
C ARG A 113 -2.01 -3.02 -5.81
N THR A 114 -2.07 -4.28 -5.42
CA THR A 114 -1.48 -5.41 -6.17
C THR A 114 -2.48 -6.55 -6.28
N ILE A 115 -2.47 -7.22 -7.43
CA ILE A 115 -3.01 -8.57 -7.61
C ILE A 115 -1.86 -9.41 -8.14
N THR A 116 -1.62 -10.56 -7.52
CA THR A 116 -0.66 -11.56 -8.01
C THR A 116 -1.34 -12.92 -8.08
N LEU A 117 -1.03 -13.66 -9.13
CA LEU A 117 -1.57 -14.98 -9.43
C LEU A 117 -0.43 -15.97 -9.37
N TRP A 118 -0.58 -17.03 -8.59
CA TRP A 118 0.46 -18.02 -8.35
C TRP A 118 -0.08 -19.42 -8.62
N ARG A 119 0.80 -20.31 -9.07
CA ARG A 119 0.51 -21.75 -9.20
C ARG A 119 0.02 -22.33 -7.87
N ASP A 120 0.68 -21.96 -6.78
CA ASP A 120 0.41 -22.48 -5.45
C ASP A 120 0.96 -21.54 -4.35
N ASP A 121 0.59 -21.82 -3.11
CA ASP A 121 1.03 -21.02 -1.96
C ASP A 121 2.53 -21.13 -1.70
N ALA A 122 3.14 -22.28 -1.97
CA ALA A 122 4.58 -22.47 -1.78
C ALA A 122 5.39 -21.55 -2.71
N ALA A 123 4.94 -21.36 -3.96
CA ALA A 123 5.52 -20.41 -4.90
C ALA A 123 5.38 -18.97 -4.39
N ARG A 124 4.18 -18.56 -3.96
CA ARG A 124 3.95 -17.23 -3.37
C ARG A 124 4.87 -16.99 -2.18
N MET A 125 4.98 -17.94 -1.25
CA MET A 125 5.75 -17.76 -0.03
C MET A 125 7.25 -17.65 -0.27
N LYS A 126 7.78 -18.23 -1.36
CA LYS A 126 9.19 -18.00 -1.78
C LYS A 126 9.43 -16.54 -2.15
N PHE A 127 8.49 -15.89 -2.84
CA PHE A 127 8.56 -14.46 -3.10
C PHE A 127 8.39 -13.64 -1.83
N VAL A 128 7.35 -13.91 -1.03
CA VAL A 128 7.03 -13.16 0.19
C VAL A 128 8.20 -13.14 1.18
N PHE A 129 8.85 -14.29 1.38
CA PHE A 129 10.03 -14.41 2.25
C PHE A 129 11.35 -14.21 1.52
N GLY A 130 11.31 -13.87 0.23
CA GLY A 130 12.49 -13.55 -0.56
C GLY A 130 13.19 -12.30 -0.02
N THR A 131 14.51 -12.22 -0.25
CA THR A 131 15.36 -11.13 0.27
C THR A 131 14.89 -9.75 -0.22
N VAL A 132 14.50 -9.64 -1.50
CA VAL A 132 14.07 -8.36 -2.09
C VAL A 132 12.77 -7.88 -1.46
N HIS A 133 11.74 -8.74 -1.44
CA HIS A 133 10.45 -8.41 -0.84
C HIS A 133 10.58 -8.14 0.66
N SER A 134 11.29 -8.98 1.42
CA SER A 134 11.46 -8.81 2.88
C SER A 134 12.17 -7.50 3.23
N LYS A 135 13.17 -7.08 2.43
CA LYS A 135 13.84 -5.79 2.60
C LYS A 135 12.87 -4.64 2.33
N ALA A 136 12.12 -4.71 1.24
CA ALA A 136 11.15 -3.70 0.85
C ALA A 136 10.02 -3.59 1.88
N VAL A 137 9.50 -4.69 2.42
CA VAL A 137 8.53 -4.66 3.52
C VAL A 137 9.16 -3.93 4.70
N LYS A 138 10.28 -4.43 5.25
CA LYS A 138 10.94 -3.82 6.42
C LYS A 138 11.16 -2.32 6.27
N ASN A 139 11.49 -1.84 5.07
CA ASN A 139 11.71 -0.43 4.82
C ASN A 139 10.43 0.33 4.42
N GLY A 140 9.48 -0.29 3.76
CA GLY A 140 8.28 0.36 3.27
C GLY A 140 7.33 0.75 4.40
N LEU A 141 7.30 -0.02 5.49
CA LEU A 141 6.34 0.21 6.60
C LEU A 141 6.43 1.62 7.20
N LYS A 142 7.62 2.22 7.19
CA LYS A 142 7.88 3.58 7.72
C LYS A 142 7.40 4.69 6.78
N HIS A 143 6.99 4.35 5.56
CA HIS A 143 6.46 5.28 4.55
C HIS A 143 4.95 5.07 4.32
N THR A 144 4.34 4.09 4.98
CA THR A 144 2.92 3.77 4.86
C THR A 144 2.14 4.18 6.10
N LYS A 145 0.89 4.63 5.92
CA LYS A 145 -0.11 4.80 6.99
C LYS A 145 -0.73 3.47 7.41
N GLY A 146 -0.64 2.47 6.54
CA GLY A 146 -1.15 1.13 6.79
C GLY A 146 -1.09 0.28 5.53
N TRP A 147 -1.29 -1.03 5.71
CA TRP A 147 -1.51 -1.97 4.61
C TRP A 147 -2.42 -3.10 5.07
N GLU A 148 -2.98 -3.81 4.10
CA GLU A 148 -3.69 -5.07 4.30
C GLU A 148 -3.38 -6.01 3.14
N THR A 149 -3.40 -7.30 3.44
CA THR A 149 -3.16 -8.35 2.45
C THR A 149 -4.09 -9.51 2.71
N THR A 150 -4.54 -10.15 1.63
CA THR A 150 -5.28 -11.40 1.71
C THR A 150 -4.98 -12.28 0.50
N HIS A 151 -5.30 -13.55 0.60
CA HIS A 151 -5.15 -14.51 -0.49
C HIS A 151 -6.21 -15.60 -0.40
N TRP A 152 -6.50 -16.22 -1.54
CA TRP A 152 -7.39 -17.37 -1.62
C TRP A 152 -6.95 -18.30 -2.74
N SER A 153 -7.36 -19.56 -2.66
CA SER A 153 -7.28 -20.47 -3.79
C SER A 153 -8.52 -20.29 -4.65
N GLU A 154 -8.32 -20.03 -5.93
CA GLU A 154 -9.36 -20.05 -6.94
C GLU A 154 -9.48 -21.46 -7.51
N THR A 155 -10.68 -22.03 -7.44
CA THR A 155 -10.96 -23.43 -7.78
C THR A 155 -11.98 -23.56 -8.91
N ALA A 156 -12.60 -22.47 -9.35
CA ALA A 156 -13.71 -22.50 -10.30
C ALA A 156 -13.54 -21.51 -11.46
N ALA A 157 -12.87 -20.37 -11.26
CA ALA A 157 -12.64 -19.37 -12.30
C ALA A 157 -11.24 -19.53 -12.93
N ASP A 158 -11.18 -19.75 -14.24
CA ASP A 158 -9.95 -19.86 -15.03
C ASP A 158 -9.48 -18.50 -15.61
N LYS A 159 -9.97 -17.40 -15.02
CA LYS A 159 -9.66 -16.01 -15.40
C LYS A 159 -9.20 -15.22 -14.17
N PRO A 160 -8.35 -14.18 -14.36
CA PRO A 160 -8.02 -13.27 -13.27
C PRO A 160 -9.28 -12.59 -12.72
N PRO A 161 -9.32 -12.30 -11.40
CA PRO A 161 -10.43 -11.54 -10.83
C PRO A 161 -10.40 -10.08 -11.31
N ALA A 162 -11.57 -9.45 -11.36
CA ALA A 162 -11.66 -8.01 -11.57
C ALA A 162 -11.23 -7.25 -10.30
N TRP A 163 -10.70 -6.03 -10.46
CA TRP A 163 -10.26 -5.20 -9.33
C TRP A 163 -11.37 -4.93 -8.29
N ASP A 164 -12.62 -4.75 -8.74
CA ASP A 164 -13.75 -4.55 -7.83
C ASP A 164 -14.06 -5.81 -7.00
N ASP A 165 -13.86 -7.01 -7.55
CA ASP A 165 -14.01 -8.26 -6.81
C ASP A 165 -12.95 -8.40 -5.73
N VAL A 166 -11.71 -8.01 -6.05
CA VAL A 166 -10.59 -8.02 -5.11
C VAL A 166 -10.81 -7.00 -3.99
N ARG A 167 -11.25 -5.79 -4.32
CA ARG A 167 -11.59 -4.75 -3.34
C ARG A 167 -12.71 -5.21 -2.40
N ARG A 168 -13.76 -5.83 -2.95
CA ARG A 168 -14.85 -6.42 -2.16
C ARG A 168 -14.33 -7.50 -1.21
N ARG A 169 -13.49 -8.43 -1.69
CA ARG A 169 -12.89 -9.48 -0.83
C ARG A 169 -12.04 -8.90 0.30
N LEU A 170 -11.26 -7.85 0.05
CA LEU A 170 -10.51 -7.14 1.09
C LEU A 170 -11.45 -6.52 2.14
N ASN A 171 -12.57 -5.95 1.71
CA ASN A 171 -13.57 -5.42 2.62
C ASN A 171 -14.24 -6.51 3.47
N ASP A 172 -14.55 -7.65 2.87
CA ASP A 172 -15.20 -8.78 3.56
C ASP A 172 -14.30 -9.36 4.67
N VAL A 173 -12.99 -9.46 4.45
CA VAL A 173 -12.06 -9.96 5.48
C VAL A 173 -11.77 -8.95 6.60
N ARG A 174 -12.17 -7.69 6.43
CA ARG A 174 -11.99 -6.63 7.44
C ARG A 174 -13.11 -6.61 8.47
N GLN A 175 -14.28 -7.19 8.14
CA GLN A 175 -15.45 -7.29 9.01
C GLN A 175 -15.33 -8.45 10.02
#